data_AF-A0A8X8YHP2-F1
#
_entry.id   AF-A0A8X8YHP2-F1
#
_cell.length_a   1.000
_cell.length_b   1.000
_cell.length_c   1.000
_cell.angle_alpha   90.00
_cell.angle_beta   90.00
_cell.angle_gamma   90.00
#
_symmetry.space_group_name_H-M   'P 1'
#
loop_
_entity.id
_entity.type
_entity.pdbx_description
1 polymer ?
#
loop_
_entity_poly.entity_id
_entity_poly.type
_entity_poly.pdbx_seq_one_letter_code
_entity_poly.pdbx_strand_id
1 'polypeptide(L)'
;MEGSLGVYVAAPPRMKEIEGDKSSLAYQRTEWEALRKSINGLLNAANIKNIIPELFSENLIRGRGLFCRACIKSQMASPHSPMYSVVNTKFPKIGRLLVVDELIALEMLTLLLENPTNDSVEVAVGFVIECGSFLHHHRACIVVFDLFALRKAAKTRPAYSIKDDTETNLINLRKAIYLTIMSSLNFEEAGHKLLKIIKLEGAAGGEMELCNMLLECCGRMTSYSLYYALVGQSLCLMNKIYQHNFHKCFAQHYSTVHRLDTIKLTNLAMFYAHLIAADALPWQVLALVCLTEEDTTSSSHIFINLLDQRLLQHSIVPKGDHPKNARYAINFFTSIGLAGLTRNLRDYLNLTNMPKSLPRASRTESGNHNKRIRRN
;
A
#
# COMPACT_ATOMS: atom_id res chain seq x y z
N MET A 1 63.38 -39.77 9.01
CA MET A 1 62.44 -38.65 8.79
C MET A 1 61.04 -39.22 8.93
N GLU A 2 60.27 -38.65 9.86
CA GLU A 2 58.80 -38.61 9.94
C GLU A 2 58.05 -39.97 9.97
N GLY A 3 57.26 -40.35 10.98
CA GLY A 3 56.47 -39.55 11.90
C GLY A 3 54.99 -39.68 11.56
N SER A 4 54.25 -40.56 12.25
CA SER A 4 52.85 -40.29 12.64
C SER A 4 52.39 -41.32 13.66
N LEU A 5 52.09 -40.80 14.86
CA LEU A 5 51.57 -41.54 15.99
C LEU A 5 50.16 -42.05 15.67
N GLY A 6 49.99 -43.38 15.63
CA GLY A 6 48.69 -44.00 15.82
C GLY A 6 48.27 -43.77 17.27
N VAL A 7 47.43 -42.76 17.51
CA VAL A 7 46.78 -42.56 18.79
C VAL A 7 45.83 -43.74 18.99
N TYR A 8 46.21 -44.65 19.88
CA TYR A 8 45.33 -45.65 20.46
C TYR A 8 44.13 -44.93 21.08
N VAL A 9 42.98 -44.96 20.39
CA VAL A 9 41.71 -44.59 21.00
C VAL A 9 41.32 -45.74 21.90
N ALA A 10 41.63 -45.62 23.19
CA ALA A 10 41.18 -46.56 24.21
C ALA A 10 39.65 -46.66 24.16
N ALA A 11 39.14 -47.88 24.00
CA ALA A 11 37.72 -48.18 24.12
C ALA A 11 37.20 -47.62 25.46
N PRO A 12 35.98 -47.05 25.51
CA PRO A 12 35.43 -46.49 26.74
C PRO A 12 35.43 -47.58 27.83
N PRO A 13 35.82 -47.26 29.07
CA PRO A 13 35.85 -48.25 30.13
C PRO A 13 34.43 -48.80 30.33
N ARG A 14 34.26 -50.10 30.05
CA ARG A 14 33.10 -50.86 30.52
C ARG A 14 32.98 -50.57 32.02
N MET A 15 31.86 -49.97 32.42
CA MET A 15 31.58 -49.71 33.83
C MET A 15 31.78 -51.01 34.60
N LYS A 16 32.76 -51.00 35.50
CA LYS A 16 32.95 -52.07 36.48
C LYS A 16 31.60 -52.29 37.15
N GLU A 17 31.14 -53.53 37.17
CA GLU A 17 30.04 -53.96 38.02
C GLU A 17 30.39 -53.59 39.45
N ILE A 18 29.84 -52.47 39.94
CA ILE A 18 29.81 -52.18 41.35
C ILE A 18 28.75 -53.12 41.91
N GLU A 19 29.15 -54.36 42.21
CA GLU A 19 28.43 -55.27 43.11
C GLU A 19 28.53 -54.75 44.56
N GLY A 20 28.12 -53.49 44.74
CA GLY A 20 27.89 -52.88 46.04
C GLY A 20 26.41 -53.02 46.39
N ASP A 21 26.13 -53.18 47.68
CA ASP A 21 24.78 -53.25 48.22
C ASP A 21 23.88 -52.15 47.60
N LYS A 22 22.89 -52.57 46.80
CA LYS A 22 22.02 -51.67 46.02
C LYS A 22 21.21 -50.73 46.92
N SER A 23 21.15 -51.03 48.22
CA SER A 23 20.52 -50.18 49.25
C SER A 23 21.43 -49.06 49.77
N SER A 24 22.75 -49.14 49.54
CA SER A 24 23.72 -48.16 50.04
C SER A 24 23.48 -46.76 49.47
N LEU A 25 23.51 -45.75 50.34
CA LEU A 25 23.39 -44.34 49.98
C LEU A 25 24.42 -43.91 48.92
N ALA A 26 25.62 -44.47 48.96
CA ALA A 26 26.67 -44.16 47.99
C ALA A 26 26.31 -44.64 46.59
N TYR A 27 25.83 -45.89 46.47
CA TYR A 27 25.37 -46.47 45.22
C TYR A 27 24.15 -45.72 44.67
N GLN A 28 23.18 -45.39 45.53
CA GLN A 28 22.00 -44.63 45.11
C GLN A 28 22.36 -43.23 44.59
N ARG A 29 23.38 -42.57 45.15
CA ARG A 29 23.89 -41.26 44.69
C ARG A 29 24.60 -41.36 43.34
N THR A 30 25.46 -42.35 43.14
CA THR A 30 26.14 -42.54 41.84
C THR A 30 25.15 -42.85 40.73
N GLU A 31 24.16 -43.71 41.00
CA GLU A 31 23.07 -44.01 40.06
C GLU A 31 22.21 -42.78 39.76
N TRP A 32 21.94 -41.94 40.77
CA TRP A 32 21.19 -40.69 40.59
C TRP A 32 21.96 -39.67 39.74
N GLU A 33 23.27 -39.56 39.93
CA GLU A 33 24.11 -38.69 39.10
C GLU A 33 24.24 -39.19 37.66
N ALA A 34 24.36 -40.51 37.46
CA ALA A 34 24.37 -41.12 36.13
C ALA A 34 23.05 -40.83 35.40
N LEU A 35 21.91 -41.05 36.06
CA LEU A 35 20.58 -40.73 35.54
C LEU A 35 20.44 -39.25 35.18
N ARG A 36 20.94 -38.34 36.03
CA ARG A 36 20.94 -36.89 35.75
C ARG A 36 21.77 -36.53 34.52
N LYS A 37 22.96 -37.12 34.35
CA LYS A 37 23.84 -36.85 33.21
C LYS A 37 23.23 -37.40 31.92
N SER A 38 22.69 -38.61 31.96
CA SER A 38 22.02 -39.25 30.82
C SER A 38 20.84 -38.40 30.32
N ILE A 39 19.90 -38.05 31.21
CA ILE A 39 18.73 -37.22 30.86
C ILE A 39 19.12 -35.86 30.27
N ASN A 40 20.12 -35.17 30.84
CA ASN A 40 20.59 -33.89 30.30
C ASN A 40 21.28 -34.05 28.93
N GLY A 41 22.06 -35.11 28.76
CA GLY A 41 22.73 -35.41 27.49
C GLY A 41 21.72 -35.67 26.37
N LEU A 42 20.70 -36.48 26.65
CA LEU A 42 19.62 -36.80 25.71
C LEU A 42 18.82 -35.56 25.31
N LEU A 43 18.53 -34.64 26.25
CA LEU A 43 17.75 -33.42 25.97
C LEU A 43 18.53 -32.33 25.20
N ASN A 44 19.87 -32.36 25.24
CA ASN A 44 20.72 -31.43 24.49
C ASN A 44 21.08 -31.94 23.09
N ALA A 45 20.78 -33.21 22.77
CA ALA A 45 21.08 -33.80 21.49
C ALA A 45 20.09 -33.34 20.40
N ALA A 46 20.59 -33.05 19.19
CA ALA A 46 19.85 -32.35 18.14
C ALA A 46 18.78 -33.19 17.39
N ASN A 47 18.69 -34.51 17.61
CA ASN A 47 17.85 -35.38 16.77
C ASN A 47 16.76 -36.12 17.58
N ILE A 48 15.63 -35.44 17.73
CA ILE A 48 14.46 -35.85 18.54
C ILE A 48 13.95 -37.27 18.21
N LYS A 49 14.04 -37.74 16.96
CA LYS A 49 13.49 -39.05 16.55
C LYS A 49 14.27 -40.24 17.13
N ASN A 50 15.58 -40.09 17.35
CA ASN A 50 16.44 -41.17 17.83
C ASN A 50 16.55 -41.19 19.36
N ILE A 51 16.15 -40.11 20.03
CA ILE A 51 16.28 -39.93 21.49
C ILE A 51 15.15 -40.62 22.26
N ILE A 52 13.96 -40.75 21.66
CA ILE A 52 12.76 -41.29 22.34
C ILE A 52 12.97 -42.71 22.90
N PRO A 53 13.53 -43.68 22.15
CA PRO A 53 13.77 -45.03 22.67
C PRO A 53 14.79 -45.05 23.82
N GLU A 54 15.87 -44.27 23.70
CA GLU A 54 16.90 -44.15 24.74
C GLU A 54 16.36 -43.49 26.01
N LEU A 55 15.53 -42.47 25.86
CA LEU A 55 14.88 -41.79 26.98
C LEU A 55 13.93 -42.73 27.74
N PHE A 56 13.22 -43.61 27.05
CA PHE A 56 12.34 -44.60 27.68
C PHE A 56 13.08 -45.78 28.29
N SER A 57 14.36 -45.97 27.96
CA SER A 57 15.24 -46.95 28.63
C SER A 57 15.68 -46.49 30.02
N GLU A 58 15.62 -45.17 30.28
CA GLU A 58 15.97 -44.57 31.57
C GLU A 58 14.81 -44.65 32.58
N ASN A 59 15.15 -44.63 33.88
CA ASN A 59 14.13 -44.66 34.94
C ASN A 59 13.49 -43.28 35.15
N LEU A 60 12.62 -42.88 34.22
CA LEU A 60 11.90 -41.60 34.24
C LEU A 60 10.95 -41.45 35.43
N ILE A 61 10.46 -42.55 36.03
CA ILE A 61 9.62 -42.51 37.23
C ILE A 61 10.43 -41.98 38.42
N ARG A 62 11.64 -42.52 38.62
CA ARG A 62 12.60 -42.05 39.64
C ARG A 62 13.14 -40.65 39.28
N GLY A 63 13.47 -40.45 38.01
CA GLY A 63 14.05 -39.21 37.48
C GLY A 63 13.06 -38.11 37.13
N ARG A 64 11.76 -38.23 37.47
CA ARG A 64 10.70 -37.32 36.98
C ARG A 64 11.00 -35.84 37.18
N GLY A 65 11.56 -35.45 38.33
CA GLY A 65 11.94 -34.06 38.61
C GLY A 65 13.21 -33.61 37.88
N LEU A 66 14.15 -34.53 37.63
CA LEU A 66 15.34 -34.26 36.82
C LEU A 66 14.95 -34.01 35.38
N PHE A 67 14.08 -34.86 34.84
CA PHE A 67 13.50 -34.71 33.51
C PHE A 67 12.80 -33.36 33.38
N CYS A 68 11.81 -33.04 34.23
CA CYS A 68 11.08 -31.78 34.13
C CYS A 68 12.00 -30.54 34.19
N ARG A 69 13.01 -30.55 35.08
CA ARG A 69 13.99 -29.45 35.18
C ARG A 69 14.88 -29.35 33.96
N ALA A 70 15.31 -30.48 33.40
CA ALA A 70 16.13 -30.50 32.20
C ALA A 70 15.34 -29.98 30.99
N CYS A 71 14.06 -30.35 30.88
CA CYS A 71 13.11 -29.84 29.89
C CYS A 71 12.92 -28.32 29.96
N ILE A 72 12.65 -27.78 31.16
CA ILE A 72 12.49 -26.34 31.36
C ILE A 72 13.79 -25.58 30.99
N LYS A 73 14.96 -26.16 31.33
CA LYS A 73 16.25 -25.57 30.98
C LYS A 73 16.56 -25.61 29.49
N SER A 74 16.26 -26.72 28.81
CA SER A 74 16.50 -26.85 27.37
C SER A 74 15.56 -25.95 26.56
N GLN A 75 14.35 -25.68 27.05
CA GLN A 75 13.42 -24.74 26.43
C GLN A 75 13.96 -23.30 26.32
N MET A 76 14.77 -22.87 27.30
CA MET A 76 15.44 -21.56 27.28
C MET A 76 16.52 -21.46 26.19
N ALA A 77 17.02 -22.60 25.69
CA ALA A 77 18.02 -22.67 24.63
C ALA A 77 17.41 -23.01 23.25
N SER A 78 16.31 -23.77 23.19
CA SER A 78 15.58 -24.10 21.97
C SER A 78 14.14 -24.58 22.28
N PRO A 79 13.12 -24.15 21.51
CA PRO A 79 11.71 -24.50 21.73
C PRO A 79 11.40 -25.97 21.37
N HIS A 80 11.71 -26.91 22.27
CA HIS A 80 11.57 -28.35 22.02
C HIS A 80 10.24 -28.99 22.49
N SER A 81 9.09 -28.51 21.98
CA SER A 81 7.76 -29.05 22.32
C SER A 81 7.49 -30.56 22.08
N PRO A 82 8.10 -31.27 21.09
CA PRO A 82 7.64 -32.62 20.73
C PRO A 82 7.98 -33.73 21.74
N MET A 83 9.05 -33.59 22.55
CA MET A 83 9.48 -34.66 23.46
C MET A 83 8.52 -34.81 24.66
N TYR A 84 7.93 -33.70 25.12
CA TYR A 84 7.01 -33.66 26.25
C TYR A 84 5.70 -34.38 25.94
N SER A 85 5.15 -34.15 24.75
CA SER A 85 3.90 -34.78 24.33
C SER A 85 4.05 -36.30 24.26
N VAL A 86 5.16 -36.80 23.71
CA VAL A 86 5.46 -38.24 23.64
C VAL A 86 5.57 -38.86 25.02
N VAL A 87 6.30 -38.24 25.96
CA VAL A 87 6.38 -38.74 27.34
C VAL A 87 5.03 -38.69 28.04
N ASN A 88 4.21 -37.66 27.81
CA ASN A 88 2.87 -37.53 28.39
C ASN A 88 1.93 -38.65 27.93
N THR A 89 2.06 -39.16 26.69
CA THR A 89 1.25 -40.30 26.21
C THR A 89 1.53 -41.61 26.98
N LYS A 90 2.76 -41.81 27.47
CA LYS A 90 3.20 -43.04 28.16
C LYS A 90 3.20 -42.91 29.67
N PHE A 91 3.56 -41.73 30.19
CA PHE A 91 3.62 -41.43 31.61
C PHE A 91 2.88 -40.13 31.94
N PRO A 92 1.53 -40.14 31.96
CA PRO A 92 0.73 -38.94 32.24
C PRO A 92 1.05 -38.28 33.58
N LYS A 93 1.48 -39.06 34.60
CA LYS A 93 1.92 -38.54 35.90
C LYS A 93 3.18 -37.67 35.81
N ILE A 94 4.05 -37.93 34.82
CA ILE A 94 5.25 -37.12 34.56
C ILE A 94 4.86 -35.92 33.69
N GLY A 95 4.02 -36.14 32.68
CA GLY A 95 3.50 -35.06 31.84
C GLY A 95 2.76 -34.00 32.64
N ARG A 96 1.91 -34.38 33.60
CA ARG A 96 1.22 -33.43 34.51
C ARG A 96 2.15 -32.57 35.39
N LEU A 97 3.42 -32.94 35.54
CA LEU A 97 4.40 -32.09 36.23
C LEU A 97 4.93 -30.95 35.34
N LEU A 98 4.73 -31.06 34.02
CA LEU A 98 5.14 -30.10 33.00
C LEU A 98 3.96 -29.41 32.30
N VAL A 99 2.85 -30.12 32.14
CA VAL A 99 1.69 -29.69 31.36
C VAL A 99 0.84 -28.74 32.18
N VAL A 100 0.46 -27.68 31.49
CA VAL A 100 -0.40 -26.60 31.94
C VAL A 100 -1.71 -26.76 31.16
N ASP A 101 -2.84 -26.78 31.86
CA ASP A 101 -4.18 -26.80 31.26
C ASP A 101 -4.42 -25.51 30.46
N GLU A 102 -5.26 -25.55 29.43
CA GLU A 102 -5.67 -24.38 28.65
C GLU A 102 -6.19 -23.24 29.55
N LEU A 103 -6.82 -23.59 30.67
CA LEU A 103 -7.31 -22.63 31.66
C LEU A 103 -6.19 -21.77 32.26
N ILE A 104 -5.01 -22.35 32.49
CA ILE A 104 -3.89 -21.59 33.08
C ILE A 104 -3.27 -20.65 32.04
N ALA A 105 -3.29 -21.01 30.75
CA ALA A 105 -2.87 -20.10 29.69
C ALA A 105 -3.78 -18.85 29.63
N LEU A 106 -5.08 -19.05 29.82
CA LEU A 106 -6.08 -17.98 29.91
C LEU A 106 -5.94 -17.17 31.21
N GLU A 107 -5.68 -17.82 32.34
CA GLU A 107 -5.43 -17.16 33.63
C GLU A 107 -4.14 -16.32 33.59
N MET A 108 -3.08 -16.84 32.97
CA MET A 108 -1.83 -16.09 32.78
C MET A 108 -2.04 -14.87 31.89
N LEU A 109 -2.82 -15.01 30.80
CA LEU A 109 -3.17 -13.89 29.93
C LEU A 109 -4.03 -12.84 30.64
N THR A 110 -5.00 -13.27 31.45
CA THR A 110 -5.81 -12.33 32.24
C THR A 110 -4.97 -11.60 33.28
N LEU A 111 -4.04 -12.26 33.97
CA LEU A 111 -3.10 -11.61 34.89
C LEU A 111 -2.16 -10.62 34.19
N LEU A 112 -1.58 -10.99 33.04
CA LEU A 112 -0.71 -10.10 32.26
C LEU A 112 -1.44 -8.84 31.77
N LEU A 113 -2.76 -8.95 31.55
CA LEU A 113 -3.62 -7.90 31.03
C LEU A 113 -4.43 -7.17 32.12
N GLU A 114 -4.39 -7.62 33.38
CA GLU A 114 -5.10 -7.00 34.50
C GLU A 114 -4.50 -5.61 34.81
N ASN A 115 -3.16 -5.53 34.91
CA ASN A 115 -2.40 -4.30 35.07
C ASN A 115 -1.34 -4.15 33.96
N PRO A 116 -1.73 -3.71 32.75
CA PRO A 116 -0.88 -3.82 31.57
C PRO A 116 0.26 -2.79 31.56
N THR A 117 1.50 -3.27 31.55
CA THR A 117 2.70 -2.50 31.19
C THR A 117 3.03 -2.71 29.70
N ASN A 118 3.98 -1.94 29.14
CA ASN A 118 4.41 -2.21 27.75
C ASN A 118 4.97 -3.63 27.62
N ASP A 119 5.79 -4.04 28.59
CA ASP A 119 6.41 -5.36 28.61
C ASP A 119 5.37 -6.47 28.82
N SER A 120 4.41 -6.31 29.74
CA SER A 120 3.39 -7.35 29.96
C SER A 120 2.47 -7.55 28.75
N VAL A 121 2.18 -6.47 28.01
CA VAL A 121 1.41 -6.55 26.77
C VAL A 121 2.21 -7.21 25.65
N GLU A 122 3.50 -6.90 25.51
CA GLU A 122 4.37 -7.54 24.54
C GLU A 122 4.49 -9.05 24.80
N VAL A 123 4.69 -9.44 26.06
CA VAL A 123 4.71 -10.85 26.47
C VAL A 123 3.36 -11.52 26.20
N ALA A 124 2.24 -10.86 26.50
CA ALA A 124 0.90 -11.41 26.25
C ALA A 124 0.63 -11.59 24.74
N VAL A 125 1.03 -10.64 23.90
CA VAL A 125 0.90 -10.74 22.44
C VAL A 125 1.77 -11.87 21.89
N GLY A 126 3.04 -11.94 22.29
CA GLY A 126 3.94 -13.02 21.89
C GLY A 126 3.37 -14.40 22.29
N PHE A 127 2.84 -14.51 23.50
CA PHE A 127 2.20 -15.73 23.97
C PHE A 127 0.98 -16.12 23.12
N VAL A 128 0.08 -15.17 22.80
CA VAL A 128 -1.10 -15.44 21.96
C VAL A 128 -0.71 -15.77 20.52
N ILE A 129 0.38 -15.23 19.97
CA ILE A 129 0.85 -15.59 18.62
C ILE A 129 1.24 -17.08 18.56
N GLU A 130 1.91 -17.57 19.61
CA GLU A 130 2.39 -18.96 19.66
C GLU A 130 1.27 -19.97 19.93
N CYS A 131 0.33 -19.67 20.84
CA CYS A 131 -0.69 -20.64 21.28
C CYS A 131 -2.14 -20.27 20.92
N GLY A 132 -2.38 -19.13 20.29
CA GLY A 132 -3.73 -18.58 20.06
C GLY A 132 -4.62 -19.45 19.17
N SER A 133 -4.04 -20.17 18.20
CA SER A 133 -4.79 -21.12 17.35
C SER A 133 -5.40 -22.26 18.19
N PHE A 134 -4.67 -22.71 19.22
CA PHE A 134 -5.14 -23.74 20.13
C PHE A 134 -6.21 -23.18 21.08
N LEU A 135 -6.00 -21.97 21.61
CA LEU A 135 -6.95 -21.28 22.51
C LEU A 135 -8.25 -20.83 21.84
N HIS A 136 -8.28 -20.69 20.51
CA HIS A 136 -9.44 -20.21 19.77
C HIS A 136 -10.72 -21.05 19.99
N HIS A 137 -10.56 -22.34 20.28
CA HIS A 137 -11.69 -23.24 20.51
C HIS A 137 -12.35 -23.04 21.89
N HIS A 138 -11.69 -22.32 22.80
CA HIS A 138 -12.19 -22.08 24.14
C HIS A 138 -12.96 -20.75 24.20
N ARG A 139 -14.22 -20.79 24.65
CA ARG A 139 -15.09 -19.58 24.73
C ARG A 139 -14.50 -18.43 25.54
N ALA A 140 -13.67 -18.74 26.53
CA ALA A 140 -12.99 -17.72 27.34
C ALA A 140 -11.92 -16.92 26.55
N CYS A 141 -11.49 -17.37 25.38
CA CYS A 141 -10.58 -16.62 24.51
C CYS A 141 -11.21 -15.30 24.03
N ILE A 142 -12.54 -15.25 23.89
CA ILE A 142 -13.30 -14.03 23.58
C ILE A 142 -13.04 -12.95 24.64
N VAL A 143 -13.03 -13.33 25.93
CA VAL A 143 -12.77 -12.39 27.04
C VAL A 143 -11.37 -11.80 26.95
N VAL A 144 -10.38 -12.59 26.52
CA VAL A 144 -9.00 -12.12 26.33
C VAL A 144 -8.93 -11.14 25.15
N PHE A 145 -9.59 -11.45 24.02
CA PHE A 145 -9.65 -10.54 22.87
C PHE A 145 -10.44 -9.25 23.18
N ASP A 146 -11.51 -9.35 23.96
CA ASP A 146 -12.27 -8.20 24.45
C ASP A 146 -11.41 -7.35 25.40
N LEU A 147 -10.59 -7.97 26.27
CA LEU A 147 -9.59 -7.25 27.08
C LEU A 147 -8.56 -6.53 26.21
N PHE A 148 -8.04 -7.18 25.16
CA PHE A 148 -7.16 -6.52 24.19
C PHE A 148 -7.87 -5.36 23.46
N ALA A 149 -9.14 -5.53 23.06
CA ALA A 149 -9.91 -4.53 22.33
C ALA A 149 -10.30 -3.33 23.21
N LEU A 150 -10.82 -3.58 24.41
CA LEU A 150 -11.14 -2.56 25.42
C LEU A 150 -9.90 -1.77 25.82
N ARG A 151 -8.73 -2.42 25.88
CA ARG A 151 -7.47 -1.72 26.18
C ARG A 151 -6.86 -1.04 24.97
N LYS A 152 -7.06 -1.51 23.74
CA LYS A 152 -6.78 -0.70 22.53
C LYS A 152 -7.61 0.59 22.54
N ALA A 153 -8.86 0.51 23.01
CA ALA A 153 -9.73 1.65 23.20
C ALA A 153 -9.34 2.51 24.43
N ALA A 154 -8.74 1.95 25.48
CA ALA A 154 -8.26 2.70 26.66
C ALA A 154 -6.82 3.25 26.53
N LYS A 155 -5.99 2.65 25.67
CA LYS A 155 -4.63 3.07 25.32
C LYS A 155 -4.62 4.11 24.20
N THR A 156 -5.79 4.63 23.79
CA THR A 156 -5.88 6.04 23.43
C THR A 156 -5.57 6.85 24.69
N ARG A 157 -4.26 6.95 24.99
CA ARG A 157 -3.74 8.06 25.76
C ARG A 157 -4.39 9.33 25.20
N PRO A 158 -4.66 10.38 25.99
CA PRO A 158 -4.61 11.71 25.40
C PRO A 158 -3.24 11.75 24.76
N ALA A 159 -3.20 11.68 23.43
CA ALA A 159 -1.95 11.67 22.71
C ALA A 159 -1.18 12.84 23.28
N TYR A 160 0.01 12.61 23.82
CA TYR A 160 1.00 13.67 23.70
C TYR A 160 1.17 13.76 22.19
N SER A 161 0.36 14.61 21.58
CA SER A 161 0.33 14.80 20.15
C SER A 161 1.67 15.47 19.92
N ILE A 162 2.68 14.67 19.55
CA ILE A 162 3.85 15.21 18.93
C ILE A 162 3.28 15.86 17.68
N LYS A 163 3.06 17.17 17.79
CA LYS A 163 2.60 17.99 16.70
C LYS A 163 3.82 18.03 15.79
N ASP A 164 3.80 17.14 14.82
CA ASP A 164 4.88 17.01 13.88
C ASP A 164 4.82 18.21 12.93
N ASP A 165 5.43 19.32 13.37
CA ASP A 165 5.53 20.56 12.60
C ASP A 165 6.54 20.42 11.44
N THR A 166 7.19 19.25 11.27
CA THR A 166 8.24 19.05 10.27
C THR A 166 7.71 18.75 8.86
N GLU A 167 6.40 18.58 8.68
CA GLU A 167 5.73 18.21 7.41
C GLU A 167 6.42 17.04 6.66
N THR A 168 7.22 16.21 7.36
CA THR A 168 8.13 15.25 6.72
C THR A 168 7.38 14.20 5.91
N ASN A 169 6.24 13.74 6.40
CA ASN A 169 5.38 12.79 5.68
C ASN A 169 4.80 13.40 4.39
N LEU A 170 4.43 14.69 4.41
CA LEU A 170 3.95 15.40 3.22
C LEU A 170 5.07 15.55 2.18
N ILE A 171 6.27 15.90 2.63
CA ILE A 171 7.44 16.03 1.75
C ILE A 171 7.79 14.68 1.11
N ASN A 172 7.74 13.59 1.88
CA ASN A 172 7.99 12.25 1.38
C ASN A 172 6.92 11.82 0.36
N LEU A 173 5.65 12.11 0.63
CA LEU A 173 4.55 11.88 -0.31
C LEU A 173 4.75 12.66 -1.62
N ARG A 174 5.11 13.96 -1.53
CA ARG A 174 5.43 14.80 -2.70
C ARG A 174 6.56 14.21 -3.54
N LYS A 175 7.63 13.76 -2.90
CA LYS A 175 8.77 13.11 -3.58
C LYS A 175 8.35 11.81 -4.27
N ALA A 176 7.55 10.97 -3.62
CA ALA A 176 7.05 9.72 -4.18
C ALA A 176 6.17 9.98 -5.43
N ILE A 177 5.25 10.94 -5.34
CA ILE A 177 4.40 11.35 -6.47
C ILE A 177 5.24 11.88 -7.62
N TYR A 178 6.17 12.80 -7.36
CA TYR A 178 7.04 13.39 -8.37
C TYR A 178 7.86 12.32 -9.11
N LEU A 179 8.54 11.44 -8.36
CA LEU A 179 9.36 10.38 -8.93
C LEU A 179 8.53 9.42 -9.78
N THR A 180 7.30 9.11 -9.34
CA THR A 180 6.39 8.24 -10.09
C THR A 180 5.97 8.89 -11.41
N ILE A 181 5.63 10.19 -11.40
CA ILE A 181 5.24 10.93 -12.61
C ILE A 181 6.39 10.98 -13.61
N MET A 182 7.62 11.20 -13.14
CA MET A 182 8.81 11.34 -14.00
C MET A 182 9.37 10.02 -14.51
N SER A 183 9.18 8.91 -13.76
CA SER A 183 9.70 7.59 -14.15
C SER A 183 8.73 6.78 -15.00
N SER A 184 7.45 7.15 -15.04
CA SER A 184 6.45 6.42 -15.82
C SER A 184 6.53 6.77 -17.30
N LEU A 185 6.42 5.77 -18.17
CA LEU A 185 6.58 5.95 -19.62
C LEU A 185 5.29 6.45 -20.29
N ASN A 186 4.15 6.08 -19.72
CA ASN A 186 2.82 6.32 -20.27
C ASN A 186 1.80 6.64 -19.16
N PHE A 187 0.74 7.36 -19.54
CA PHE A 187 -0.21 7.94 -18.59
C PHE A 187 -1.03 6.89 -17.83
N GLU A 188 -1.30 5.74 -18.46
CA GLU A 188 -2.01 4.62 -17.83
C GLU A 188 -1.20 4.01 -16.68
N GLU A 189 0.08 3.74 -16.93
CA GLU A 189 1.01 3.22 -15.91
C GLU A 189 1.15 4.21 -14.75
N ALA A 190 1.35 5.50 -15.07
CA ALA A 190 1.44 6.57 -14.09
C ALA A 190 0.17 6.63 -13.22
N GLY A 191 -1.02 6.62 -13.84
CA GLY A 191 -2.30 6.66 -13.13
C GLY A 191 -2.46 5.49 -12.15
N HIS A 192 -2.14 4.27 -12.58
CA HIS A 192 -2.23 3.08 -11.72
C HIS A 192 -1.25 3.13 -10.54
N LYS A 193 0.01 3.54 -10.78
CA LYS A 193 1.02 3.65 -9.71
C LYS A 193 0.67 4.74 -8.70
N LEU A 194 0.20 5.90 -9.18
CA LEU A 194 -0.20 7.02 -8.32
C LEU A 194 -1.37 6.66 -7.41
N LEU A 195 -2.39 5.98 -7.94
CA LEU A 195 -3.51 5.50 -7.12
C LEU A 195 -3.06 4.51 -6.05
N LYS A 196 -2.10 3.63 -6.36
CA LYS A 196 -1.56 2.68 -5.39
C LYS A 196 -0.84 3.38 -4.25
N ILE A 197 -0.02 4.39 -4.55
CA ILE A 197 0.70 5.19 -3.54
C ILE A 197 -0.30 5.90 -2.63
N ILE A 198 -1.31 6.59 -3.20
CA ILE A 198 -2.31 7.31 -2.40
C ILE A 198 -3.13 6.36 -1.51
N LYS A 199 -3.47 5.15 -1.98
CA LYS A 199 -4.19 4.17 -1.16
C LYS A 199 -3.38 3.60 0.00
N LEU A 200 -2.05 3.52 -0.14
CA LEU A 200 -1.18 2.90 0.85
C LEU A 200 -0.57 3.92 1.83
N GLU A 201 -0.28 5.12 1.35
CA GLU A 201 0.48 6.15 2.08
C GLU A 201 -0.33 7.43 2.35
N GLY A 202 -1.52 7.57 1.74
CA GLY A 202 -2.34 8.76 1.87
C GLY A 202 -3.04 8.86 3.24
N ALA A 203 -2.63 9.84 4.04
CA ALA A 203 -3.50 10.39 5.09
C ALA A 203 -4.71 11.11 4.46
N ALA A 204 -5.75 11.43 5.25
CA ALA A 204 -6.90 12.19 4.78
C ALA A 204 -6.46 13.49 4.07
N GLY A 205 -6.71 13.60 2.76
CA GLY A 205 -6.30 14.74 1.94
C GLY A 205 -5.12 14.49 0.98
N GLY A 206 -4.55 13.28 0.95
CA GLY A 206 -3.50 12.91 -0.02
C GLY A 206 -3.93 13.06 -1.49
N GLU A 207 -5.23 12.94 -1.79
CA GLU A 207 -5.79 13.14 -3.13
C GLU A 207 -5.64 14.58 -3.62
N MET A 208 -5.71 15.56 -2.71
CA MET A 208 -5.52 16.97 -3.05
C MET A 208 -4.06 17.23 -3.38
N GLU A 209 -3.16 16.66 -2.58
CA GLU A 209 -1.72 16.82 -2.79
C GLU A 209 -1.28 16.19 -4.12
N LEU A 210 -1.89 15.07 -4.51
CA LEU A 210 -1.69 14.50 -5.84
C LEU A 210 -2.09 15.46 -6.97
N CYS A 211 -3.27 16.09 -6.88
CA CYS A 211 -3.70 17.09 -7.86
C CYS A 211 -2.73 18.28 -7.92
N ASN A 212 -2.30 18.79 -6.76
CA ASN A 212 -1.35 19.89 -6.67
C ASN A 212 0.00 19.54 -7.29
N MET A 213 0.58 18.40 -6.91
CA MET A 213 1.88 17.96 -7.45
C MET A 213 1.83 17.71 -8.96
N LEU A 214 0.73 17.15 -9.49
CA LEU A 214 0.58 16.96 -10.93
C LEU A 214 0.58 18.31 -11.67
N LEU A 215 -0.15 19.30 -11.15
CA LEU A 215 -0.20 20.65 -11.71
C LEU A 215 1.10 21.42 -11.55
N GLU A 216 1.81 21.26 -10.43
CA GLU A 216 3.14 21.84 -10.23
C GLU A 216 4.16 21.29 -11.20
N CYS A 217 4.18 19.97 -11.41
CA CYS A 217 5.02 19.34 -12.44
C CYS A 217 4.66 19.88 -13.83
N CYS A 218 3.37 20.00 -14.13
CA CYS A 218 2.89 20.60 -15.39
C CYS A 218 3.39 22.03 -15.58
N GLY A 219 3.29 22.84 -14.52
CA GLY A 219 3.68 24.25 -14.52
C GLY A 219 5.18 24.52 -14.58
N ARG A 220 6.02 23.59 -14.12
CA ARG A 220 7.49 23.74 -14.13
C ARG A 220 8.16 23.35 -15.45
N MET A 221 7.45 22.69 -16.36
CA MET A 221 8.04 22.31 -17.64
C MET A 221 8.22 23.51 -18.57
N THR A 222 9.27 23.46 -19.39
CA THR A 222 9.56 24.46 -20.43
C THR A 222 8.56 24.41 -21.60
N SER A 223 7.93 23.25 -21.82
CA SER A 223 6.93 23.04 -22.84
C SER A 223 5.83 22.13 -22.32
N TYR A 224 4.59 22.38 -22.74
CA TYR A 224 3.45 21.57 -22.35
C TYR A 224 3.53 20.16 -22.95
N SER A 225 3.24 19.17 -22.11
CA SER A 225 3.09 17.78 -22.53
C SER A 225 1.68 17.29 -22.25
N LEU A 226 1.03 16.73 -23.28
CA LEU A 226 -0.32 16.15 -23.19
C LEU A 226 -0.40 15.02 -22.14
N TYR A 227 0.72 14.35 -21.85
CA TYR A 227 0.81 13.30 -20.84
C TYR A 227 0.18 13.69 -19.49
N TYR A 228 0.46 14.90 -19.00
CA TYR A 228 -0.05 15.36 -17.70
C TYR A 228 -1.58 15.51 -17.73
N ALA A 229 -2.10 16.03 -18.83
CA ALA A 229 -3.53 16.22 -19.04
C ALA A 229 -4.27 14.87 -19.09
N LEU A 230 -3.69 13.87 -19.77
CA LEU A 230 -4.24 12.51 -19.84
C LEU A 230 -4.24 11.81 -18.48
N VAL A 231 -3.18 12.01 -17.68
CA VAL A 231 -3.14 11.53 -16.28
C VAL A 231 -4.26 12.20 -15.47
N GLY A 232 -4.41 13.52 -15.57
CA GLY A 232 -5.47 14.28 -14.90
C GLY A 232 -6.88 13.85 -15.31
N GLN A 233 -7.10 13.66 -16.61
CA GLN A 233 -8.36 13.17 -17.18
C GLN A 233 -8.70 11.78 -16.64
N SER A 234 -7.74 10.84 -16.68
CA SER A 234 -7.92 9.48 -16.15
C SER A 234 -8.31 9.49 -14.67
N LEU A 235 -7.64 10.30 -13.84
CA LEU A 235 -7.98 10.46 -12.42
C LEU A 235 -9.41 10.99 -12.21
N CYS A 236 -9.82 12.00 -12.97
CA CYS A 236 -11.17 12.57 -12.89
C CYS A 236 -12.26 11.58 -13.29
N LEU A 237 -12.04 10.80 -14.35
CA LEU A 237 -13.00 9.81 -14.84
C LEU A 237 -13.13 8.60 -13.88
N MET A 238 -12.08 8.30 -13.11
CA MET A 238 -12.11 7.22 -12.12
C MET A 238 -12.84 7.59 -10.83
N ASN A 239 -12.62 8.79 -10.28
CA ASN A 239 -13.23 9.19 -9.01
C ASN A 239 -13.55 10.69 -8.96
N LYS A 240 -14.81 11.02 -8.61
CA LYS A 240 -15.31 12.39 -8.46
C LYS A 240 -14.56 13.22 -7.41
N ILE A 241 -13.87 12.57 -6.45
CA ILE A 241 -13.01 13.28 -5.49
C ILE A 241 -11.92 14.06 -6.22
N TYR A 242 -11.29 13.48 -7.24
CA TYR A 242 -10.27 14.18 -8.04
C TYR A 242 -10.86 15.32 -8.86
N GLN A 243 -12.05 15.12 -9.44
CA GLN A 243 -12.78 16.18 -10.14
C GLN A 243 -13.02 17.39 -9.23
N HIS A 244 -13.46 17.16 -7.98
CA HIS A 244 -13.64 18.21 -6.98
C HIS A 244 -12.32 18.88 -6.56
N ASN A 245 -11.25 18.10 -6.40
CA ASN A 245 -9.94 18.63 -6.06
C ASN A 245 -9.37 19.50 -7.19
N PHE A 246 -9.44 19.05 -8.44
CA PHE A 246 -9.03 19.87 -9.59
C PHE A 246 -9.87 21.13 -9.75
N HIS A 247 -11.17 21.09 -9.44
CA HIS A 247 -12.01 22.30 -9.36
C HIS A 247 -11.48 23.29 -8.31
N LYS A 248 -11.12 22.81 -7.11
CA LYS A 248 -10.51 23.66 -6.07
C LYS A 248 -9.14 24.21 -6.51
N CYS A 249 -8.29 23.39 -7.12
CA CYS A 249 -7.01 23.81 -7.66
C CYS A 249 -7.21 24.90 -8.72
N PHE A 250 -8.20 24.78 -9.61
CA PHE A 250 -8.49 25.81 -10.61
C PHE A 250 -8.83 27.15 -9.95
N ALA A 251 -9.71 27.14 -8.94
CA ALA A 251 -10.10 28.34 -8.21
C ALA A 251 -8.89 29.03 -7.55
N GLN A 252 -7.99 28.24 -6.94
CA GLN A 252 -6.76 28.74 -6.30
C GLN A 252 -5.74 29.29 -7.33
N HIS A 253 -5.58 28.62 -8.47
CA HIS A 253 -4.68 29.09 -9.53
C HIS A 253 -5.21 30.36 -10.19
N TYR A 254 -6.53 30.47 -10.38
CA TYR A 254 -7.15 31.67 -10.93
C TYR A 254 -7.01 32.88 -9.99
N SER A 255 -7.23 32.70 -8.69
CA SER A 255 -7.08 33.81 -7.72
C SER A 255 -5.63 34.32 -7.60
N THR A 256 -4.65 33.45 -7.86
CA THR A 256 -3.21 33.76 -7.80
C THR A 256 -2.56 33.93 -9.18
N VAL A 257 -3.35 34.05 -10.25
CA VAL A 257 -2.85 34.08 -11.65
C VAL A 257 -1.86 35.21 -11.92
N HIS A 258 -2.01 36.34 -11.22
CA HIS A 258 -1.11 37.49 -11.32
C HIS A 258 0.32 37.22 -10.83
N ARG A 259 0.53 36.15 -10.04
CA ARG A 259 1.86 35.74 -9.53
C ARG A 259 2.53 34.67 -10.38
N LEU A 260 1.84 34.15 -11.40
CA LEU A 260 2.34 33.07 -12.24
C LEU A 260 3.13 33.65 -13.42
N ASP A 261 4.23 33.00 -13.77
CA ASP A 261 5.00 33.29 -14.97
C ASP A 261 4.26 32.85 -16.25
N THR A 262 4.60 33.44 -17.38
CA THR A 262 3.92 33.22 -18.67
C THR A 262 3.97 31.75 -19.12
N ILE A 263 5.06 31.04 -18.84
CA ILE A 263 5.23 29.62 -19.23
C ILE A 263 4.28 28.75 -18.39
N LYS A 264 4.34 28.90 -17.06
CA LYS A 264 3.44 28.17 -16.15
C LYS A 264 1.97 28.46 -16.44
N LEU A 265 1.64 29.73 -16.69
CA LEU A 265 0.29 30.17 -17.04
C LEU A 265 -0.19 29.49 -18.33
N THR A 266 0.67 29.41 -19.35
CA THR A 266 0.38 28.70 -20.61
C THR A 266 0.15 27.21 -20.39
N ASN A 267 1.04 26.52 -19.67
CA ASN A 267 0.93 25.09 -19.41
C ASN A 267 -0.34 24.74 -18.62
N LEU A 268 -0.67 25.54 -17.59
CA LEU A 268 -1.88 25.35 -16.79
C LEU A 268 -3.14 25.62 -17.62
N ALA A 269 -3.16 26.67 -18.45
CA ALA A 269 -4.28 26.93 -19.35
C ALA A 269 -4.50 25.76 -20.31
N MET A 270 -3.43 25.21 -20.88
CA MET A 270 -3.49 24.04 -21.76
C MET A 270 -4.02 22.79 -21.02
N PHE A 271 -3.55 22.55 -19.79
CA PHE A 271 -4.02 21.44 -18.96
C PHE A 271 -5.53 21.55 -18.69
N TYR A 272 -6.01 22.69 -18.19
CA TYR A 272 -7.42 22.87 -17.87
C TYR A 272 -8.31 22.87 -19.11
N ALA A 273 -7.85 23.45 -20.23
CA ALA A 273 -8.57 23.39 -21.49
C ALA A 273 -8.79 21.94 -21.92
N HIS A 274 -7.79 21.08 -21.79
CA HIS A 274 -7.93 19.65 -22.11
C HIS A 274 -8.95 18.95 -21.21
N LEU A 275 -8.89 19.16 -19.89
CA LEU A 275 -9.82 18.51 -18.94
C LEU A 275 -11.28 18.95 -19.17
N ILE A 276 -11.51 20.22 -19.50
CA ILE A 276 -12.86 20.74 -19.82
C ILE A 276 -13.33 20.19 -21.17
N ALA A 277 -12.47 20.17 -22.18
CA ALA A 277 -12.81 19.65 -23.51
C ALA A 277 -13.16 18.16 -23.49
N ALA A 278 -12.47 17.38 -22.64
CA ALA A 278 -12.69 15.95 -22.48
C ALA A 278 -13.81 15.59 -21.47
N ASP A 279 -14.64 16.56 -21.07
CA ASP A 279 -15.72 16.43 -20.08
C ASP A 279 -15.28 15.83 -18.72
N ALA A 280 -13.98 15.90 -18.41
CA ALA A 280 -13.42 15.45 -17.14
C ALA A 280 -13.64 16.50 -16.03
N LEU A 281 -13.59 17.78 -16.37
CA LEU A 281 -13.98 18.88 -15.49
C LEU A 281 -15.29 19.52 -15.97
N PRO A 282 -16.24 19.79 -15.05
CA PRO A 282 -17.50 20.41 -15.41
C PRO A 282 -17.29 21.86 -15.86
N TRP A 283 -17.99 22.29 -16.90
CA TRP A 283 -17.93 23.65 -17.45
C TRP A 283 -18.26 24.74 -16.43
N GLN A 284 -18.96 24.39 -15.35
CA GLN A 284 -19.27 25.25 -14.19
C GLN A 284 -18.01 25.88 -13.57
N VAL A 285 -16.84 25.26 -13.71
CA VAL A 285 -15.55 25.82 -13.27
C VAL A 285 -15.30 27.21 -13.87
N LEU A 286 -15.77 27.45 -15.09
CA LEU A 286 -15.61 28.73 -15.79
C LEU A 286 -16.51 29.83 -15.21
N ALA A 287 -17.51 29.51 -14.39
CA ALA A 287 -18.31 30.52 -13.69
C ALA A 287 -17.49 31.28 -12.63
N LEU A 288 -16.36 30.71 -12.18
CA LEU A 288 -15.41 31.36 -11.28
C LEU A 288 -14.63 32.49 -11.98
N VAL A 289 -14.65 32.51 -13.32
CA VAL A 289 -13.95 33.51 -14.12
C VAL A 289 -14.83 34.76 -14.21
N CYS A 290 -14.75 35.60 -13.19
CA CYS A 290 -15.34 36.94 -13.22
C CYS A 290 -14.45 37.86 -14.06
N LEU A 291 -15.05 38.51 -15.05
CA LEU A 291 -14.38 39.43 -15.97
C LEU A 291 -14.99 40.83 -15.79
N THR A 292 -14.70 41.45 -14.65
CA THR A 292 -15.07 42.84 -14.32
C THR A 292 -13.87 43.77 -14.51
N GLU A 293 -14.12 45.05 -14.79
CA GLU A 293 -13.05 46.04 -15.00
C GLU A 293 -12.20 46.26 -13.74
N GLU A 294 -12.76 45.98 -12.56
CA GLU A 294 -12.09 46.13 -11.25
C GLU A 294 -11.34 44.87 -10.79
N ASP A 295 -11.79 43.65 -11.16
CA ASP A 295 -11.16 42.40 -10.71
C ASP A 295 -10.25 41.75 -11.75
N THR A 296 -10.20 42.26 -12.98
CA THR A 296 -9.40 41.65 -14.06
C THR A 296 -7.99 42.21 -14.17
N THR A 297 -7.01 41.35 -13.98
CA THR A 297 -5.59 41.67 -14.20
C THR A 297 -5.15 41.30 -15.62
N SER A 298 -4.09 41.92 -16.14
CA SER A 298 -3.54 41.56 -17.46
C SER A 298 -3.21 40.06 -17.56
N SER A 299 -2.76 39.44 -16.47
CA SER A 299 -2.49 37.99 -16.40
C SER A 299 -3.75 37.14 -16.47
N SER A 300 -4.88 37.56 -15.85
CA SER A 300 -6.15 36.83 -15.99
C SER A 300 -6.68 36.92 -17.43
N HIS A 301 -6.54 38.08 -18.08
CA HIS A 301 -6.90 38.23 -19.50
C HIS A 301 -6.08 37.30 -20.41
N ILE A 302 -4.75 37.24 -20.20
CA ILE A 302 -3.87 36.33 -20.96
C ILE A 302 -4.25 34.87 -20.72
N PHE A 303 -4.54 34.48 -19.47
CA PHE A 303 -4.93 33.12 -19.13
C PHE A 303 -6.24 32.71 -19.81
N ILE A 304 -7.23 33.59 -19.82
CA ILE A 304 -8.53 33.31 -20.43
C ILE A 304 -8.43 33.27 -21.96
N ASN A 305 -7.66 34.17 -22.56
CA ASN A 305 -7.40 34.15 -24.01
C ASN A 305 -6.68 32.85 -24.43
N LEU A 306 -5.69 32.41 -23.65
CA LEU A 306 -5.01 31.13 -23.87
C LEU A 306 -5.97 29.96 -23.69
N LEU A 307 -6.82 29.97 -22.66
CA LEU A 307 -7.82 28.93 -22.43
C LEU A 307 -8.79 28.81 -23.63
N ASP A 308 -9.32 29.94 -24.13
CA ASP A 308 -10.22 29.98 -25.29
C ASP A 308 -9.54 29.43 -26.55
N GLN A 309 -8.33 29.92 -26.87
CA GLN A 309 -7.55 29.43 -28.01
C GLN A 309 -7.26 27.93 -27.93
N ARG A 310 -7.02 27.40 -26.72
CA ARG A 310 -6.68 25.98 -26.53
C ARG A 310 -7.90 25.08 -26.51
N LEU A 311 -9.06 25.53 -26.02
CA LEU A 311 -10.33 24.80 -26.16
C LEU A 311 -10.68 24.57 -27.63
N LEU A 312 -10.38 25.55 -28.50
CA LEU A 312 -10.52 25.44 -29.95
C LEU A 312 -9.52 24.46 -30.59
N GLN A 313 -8.26 24.52 -30.18
CA GLN A 313 -7.23 23.65 -30.73
C GLN A 313 -7.31 22.21 -30.21
N HIS A 314 -7.82 21.97 -29.01
CA HIS A 314 -8.04 20.60 -28.51
C HIS A 314 -9.17 19.86 -29.22
N SER A 315 -9.96 20.55 -30.06
CA SER A 315 -10.78 19.89 -31.10
C SER A 315 -9.96 19.27 -32.24
N ILE A 316 -8.63 19.33 -32.20
CA ILE A 316 -7.73 18.59 -33.09
C ILE A 316 -7.53 17.17 -32.52
N VAL A 317 -8.55 16.34 -32.77
CA VAL A 317 -8.51 14.88 -33.08
C VAL A 317 -8.25 13.92 -31.88
N PRO A 318 -9.14 12.92 -31.64
CA PRO A 318 -9.85 12.15 -32.67
C PRO A 318 -11.39 12.24 -32.63
N LYS A 319 -11.93 12.69 -33.77
CA LYS A 319 -13.18 12.22 -34.39
C LYS A 319 -14.32 11.89 -33.40
N GLY A 320 -14.93 12.91 -32.79
CA GLY A 320 -16.14 12.67 -31.99
C GLY A 320 -16.78 13.87 -31.32
N ASP A 321 -16.01 14.89 -30.91
CA ASP A 321 -16.59 15.89 -30.00
C ASP A 321 -17.33 17.01 -30.71
N HIS A 322 -18.57 17.19 -30.25
CA HIS A 322 -19.68 17.73 -31.02
C HIS A 322 -19.63 19.27 -31.14
N PRO A 323 -20.16 19.85 -32.25
CA PRO A 323 -20.51 21.27 -32.32
C PRO A 323 -21.48 21.71 -31.20
N LYS A 324 -22.06 20.77 -30.46
CA LYS A 324 -22.82 20.99 -29.23
C LYS A 324 -21.98 21.60 -28.10
N ASN A 325 -20.75 21.13 -27.89
CA ASN A 325 -19.89 21.62 -26.80
C ASN A 325 -19.42 23.04 -27.10
N ALA A 326 -19.06 23.33 -28.36
CA ALA A 326 -18.78 24.69 -28.82
C ALA A 326 -19.99 25.62 -28.68
N ARG A 327 -21.21 25.16 -29.01
CA ARG A 327 -22.45 25.95 -28.79
C ARG A 327 -22.73 26.19 -27.30
N TYR A 328 -22.53 25.17 -26.47
CA TYR A 328 -22.70 25.30 -25.01
C TYR A 328 -21.72 26.33 -24.44
N ALA A 329 -20.43 26.25 -24.82
CA ALA A 329 -19.41 27.23 -24.44
C ALA A 329 -19.79 28.65 -24.87
N ILE A 330 -20.21 28.85 -26.13
CA ILE A 330 -20.67 30.16 -26.62
C ILE A 330 -21.85 30.67 -25.81
N ASN A 331 -22.86 29.84 -25.56
CA ASN A 331 -24.04 30.23 -24.79
C ASN A 331 -23.67 30.56 -23.34
N PHE A 332 -22.80 29.76 -22.72
CA PHE A 332 -22.34 29.93 -21.36
C PHE A 332 -21.53 31.22 -21.19
N PHE A 333 -20.50 31.45 -22.01
CA PHE A 333 -19.73 32.69 -21.97
C PHE A 333 -20.58 33.90 -22.34
N THR A 334 -21.55 33.76 -23.26
CA THR A 334 -22.52 34.84 -23.55
C THR A 334 -23.41 35.14 -22.33
N SER A 335 -23.85 34.11 -21.58
CA SER A 335 -24.65 34.30 -20.36
C SER A 335 -23.89 34.94 -19.20
N ILE A 336 -22.55 34.82 -19.19
CA ILE A 336 -21.68 35.42 -18.15
C ILE A 336 -21.18 36.81 -18.60
N GLY A 337 -21.59 37.31 -19.78
CA GLY A 337 -21.22 38.63 -20.29
C GLY A 337 -19.90 38.65 -21.08
N LEU A 338 -19.35 37.48 -21.39
CA LEU A 338 -18.02 37.27 -21.98
C LEU A 338 -18.07 36.87 -23.46
N ALA A 339 -19.10 37.36 -24.15
CA ALA A 339 -19.35 37.01 -25.55
C ALA A 339 -18.16 37.35 -26.47
N GLY A 340 -17.40 38.42 -26.15
CA GLY A 340 -16.24 38.87 -26.93
C GLY A 340 -15.09 37.86 -26.97
N LEU A 341 -14.92 37.06 -25.92
CA LEU A 341 -13.89 36.02 -25.85
C LEU A 341 -14.22 34.81 -26.73
N THR A 342 -15.50 34.60 -27.07
CA THR A 342 -15.94 33.46 -27.90
C THR A 342 -15.88 33.72 -29.41
N ARG A 343 -15.26 34.81 -29.87
CA ARG A 343 -15.19 35.15 -31.30
C ARG A 343 -14.62 33.98 -32.11
N ASN A 344 -13.53 33.39 -31.63
CA ASN A 344 -12.88 32.28 -32.30
C ASN A 344 -13.76 31.00 -32.34
N LEU A 345 -14.53 30.72 -31.27
CA LEU A 345 -15.51 29.62 -31.20
C LEU A 345 -16.69 29.83 -32.16
N ARG A 346 -17.16 31.08 -32.29
CA ARG A 346 -18.22 31.45 -33.24
C ARG A 346 -17.74 31.28 -34.69
N ASP A 347 -16.52 31.68 -34.99
CA ASP A 347 -15.91 31.51 -36.32
C ASP A 347 -15.75 30.02 -36.68
N TYR A 348 -15.33 29.18 -35.72
CA TYR A 348 -15.27 27.72 -35.89
C TYR A 348 -16.65 27.09 -36.17
N LEU A 349 -17.70 27.51 -35.45
CA LEU A 349 -19.07 27.04 -35.72
C LEU A 349 -19.59 27.50 -37.09
N ASN A 350 -19.25 28.71 -37.52
CA ASN A 350 -19.60 29.21 -38.84
C ASN A 350 -18.90 28.40 -39.94
N LEU A 351 -17.63 28.03 -39.75
CA LEU A 351 -16.86 27.17 -40.65
C LEU A 351 -17.40 25.73 -40.72
N THR A 352 -17.88 25.17 -39.60
CA THR A 352 -18.46 23.81 -39.54
C THR A 352 -19.91 23.73 -40.01
N ASN A 353 -20.66 24.83 -39.98
CA ASN A 353 -22.04 24.92 -40.49
C ASN A 353 -22.14 25.35 -41.97
N MET A 354 -21.03 25.58 -42.67
CA MET A 354 -21.05 25.80 -44.12
C MET A 354 -21.61 24.56 -44.83
N PRO A 355 -22.68 24.68 -45.66
CA PRO A 355 -23.11 23.57 -46.49
C PRO A 355 -21.94 23.18 -47.40
N LYS A 356 -21.53 21.91 -47.35
CA LYS A 356 -20.59 21.34 -48.31
C LYS A 356 -21.15 21.58 -49.71
N SER A 357 -20.63 22.58 -50.43
CA SER A 357 -20.93 22.75 -51.84
C SER A 357 -20.39 21.52 -52.57
N LEU A 358 -21.30 20.76 -53.19
CA LEU A 358 -20.94 19.66 -54.07
C LEU A 358 -20.06 20.18 -55.22
N PRO A 359 -19.09 19.38 -55.71
CA PRO A 359 -18.25 19.82 -56.81
C PRO A 359 -18.96 19.71 -58.16
N ARG A 360 -18.69 20.76 -58.96
CA ARG A 360 -18.53 20.83 -60.42
C ARG A 360 -19.74 21.19 -61.29
N ALA A 361 -19.63 22.39 -61.85
CA ALA A 361 -20.37 22.89 -62.98
C ALA A 361 -20.40 21.88 -64.15
N SER A 362 -21.60 21.71 -64.69
CA SER A 362 -21.92 21.10 -65.97
C SER A 362 -21.02 21.63 -67.09
N ARG A 363 -20.19 20.77 -67.66
CA ARG A 363 -19.75 20.94 -69.05
C ARG A 363 -20.83 20.32 -69.92
N THR A 364 -21.45 21.17 -70.71
CA THR A 364 -22.37 20.89 -71.81
C THR A 364 -21.88 19.75 -72.69
N GLU A 365 -22.69 18.70 -72.79
CA GLU A 365 -22.62 17.72 -73.87
C GLU A 365 -23.10 18.38 -75.17
N SER A 366 -22.17 18.58 -76.11
CA SER A 366 -22.50 18.74 -77.53
C SER A 366 -22.47 17.36 -78.15
N GLY A 367 -23.63 16.75 -78.36
CA GLY A 367 -23.74 15.52 -79.14
C GLY A 367 -23.47 15.80 -80.62
N ASN A 368 -22.64 14.98 -81.27
CA ASN A 368 -22.97 14.51 -82.61
C ASN A 368 -22.20 13.25 -83.04
N HIS A 369 -23.01 12.24 -83.41
CA HIS A 369 -22.81 11.25 -84.45
C HIS A 369 -21.79 10.10 -84.31
N ASN A 370 -22.37 8.92 -84.02
CA ASN A 370 -21.93 7.61 -84.49
C ASN A 370 -21.58 7.57 -85.98
N LYS A 371 -20.39 7.05 -86.33
CA LYS A 371 -20.22 6.22 -87.53
C LYS A 371 -19.27 5.05 -87.23
N ARG A 372 -19.88 3.86 -87.16
CA ARG A 372 -19.29 2.54 -87.46
C ARG A 372 -18.45 2.59 -88.75
N ILE A 373 -17.31 1.88 -88.79
CA ILE A 373 -16.73 1.05 -89.88
C ILE A 373 -15.35 0.58 -89.36
N ARG A 374 -15.22 -0.67 -88.87
CA ARG A 374 -14.68 -1.89 -89.54
C ARG A 374 -13.22 -1.78 -90.03
N ARG A 375 -12.39 -2.66 -89.46
CA ARG A 375 -11.28 -3.46 -90.04
C ARG A 375 -10.44 -2.80 -91.16
N ASN A 376 -9.13 -2.65 -90.91
CA ASN A 376 -8.11 -3.65 -91.26
C ASN A 376 -6.83 -3.39 -90.49
#